data_AF-A0A7C4CK22-F1
#
_entry.id   AF-A0A7C4CK22-F1
#
_cell.length_a   1.000
_cell.length_b   1.000
_cell.length_c   1.000
_cell.angle_alpha   90.00
_cell.angle_beta   90.00
_cell.angle_gamma   90.00
#
_symmetry.space_group_name_H-M   'P 1'
#
loop_
_entity.id
_entity.type
_entity.pdbx_description
1 polymer ?
#
loop_
_entity_poly.entity_id
_entity_poly.type
_entity_poly.pdbx_seq_one_letter_code
_entity_poly.pdbx_strand_id
1 'polypeptide(L)'
;MADLRVAGIDIKSGSPRSSMKPLYSISILGEGGVLFEAEEVTFDDVLELLRKYDVNILATDNIFEIASDSSDLRRVMERLPPKCKLIQVTGSPNGIRPLSSVAKEAGLPSPSHSDPLGTARIVANLAMLGIGTEAIAMYPETRILVTRNRSVKQGGSGSDRWRRSIEASILSEANRIATELDKANLDYDLYVERASGGLRRAEFIVYADLEDVRKVIKESSEWSPFRIILSHSWKSK
;
A
#
# COMPACT_ATOMS: atom_id res chain seq x y z
N MET A 1 15.00 1.36 -30.08
CA MET A 1 14.20 0.96 -28.89
C MET A 1 15.19 0.81 -27.75
N ALA A 2 14.85 1.26 -26.54
CA ALA A 2 15.72 1.01 -25.40
C ALA A 2 15.70 -0.49 -25.09
N ASP A 3 16.88 -1.09 -24.91
CA ASP A 3 17.06 -2.49 -24.52
C ASP A 3 16.38 -2.72 -23.16
N LEU A 4 15.36 -3.58 -23.12
CA LEU A 4 14.60 -3.85 -21.89
C LEU A 4 15.46 -4.62 -20.90
N ARG A 5 15.58 -4.10 -19.68
CA ARG A 5 16.33 -4.73 -18.60
C ARG A 5 15.45 -5.01 -17.40
N VAL A 6 15.51 -6.24 -16.93
CA VAL A 6 14.64 -6.77 -15.87
C VAL A 6 15.52 -7.38 -14.80
N ALA A 7 15.29 -7.01 -13.54
CA ALA A 7 15.87 -7.67 -12.38
C ALA A 7 14.79 -8.48 -11.67
N GLY A 8 15.05 -9.74 -11.38
CA GLY A 8 14.24 -10.54 -10.46
C GLY A 8 14.95 -10.69 -9.13
N ILE A 9 14.19 -10.66 -8.03
CA ILE A 9 14.72 -10.87 -6.68
C ILE A 9 13.90 -11.90 -5.89
N ASP A 10 14.57 -12.56 -4.95
CA ASP A 10 14.03 -13.57 -4.03
C ASP A 10 14.73 -13.43 -2.67
N ILE A 11 14.01 -13.62 -1.57
CA ILE A 11 14.61 -13.54 -0.23
C ILE A 11 15.44 -14.80 0.09
N LYS A 12 16.73 -14.62 0.37
CA LYS A 12 17.64 -15.71 0.75
C LYS A 12 17.60 -15.98 2.26
N SER A 13 17.59 -14.92 3.06
CA SER A 13 17.54 -15.03 4.52
C SER A 13 17.04 -13.74 5.18
N GLY A 14 16.54 -13.87 6.41
CA GLY A 14 15.92 -12.76 7.12
C GLY A 14 14.47 -12.52 6.65
N SER A 15 13.91 -11.39 7.06
CA SER A 15 12.57 -10.95 6.67
C SER A 15 12.47 -9.44 6.86
N PRO A 16 11.74 -8.70 6.02
CA PRO A 16 11.44 -7.29 6.28
C PRO A 16 10.75 -7.04 7.63
N ARG A 17 10.14 -8.09 8.22
CA ARG A 17 9.47 -8.03 9.53
C ARG A 17 10.37 -8.43 10.71
N SER A 18 11.63 -8.78 10.48
CA SER A 18 12.59 -9.22 11.50
C SER A 18 13.57 -8.10 11.89
N SER A 19 14.23 -8.24 13.05
CA SER A 19 15.31 -7.34 13.48
C SER A 19 16.61 -7.53 12.68
N MET A 20 16.77 -8.67 12.00
CA MET A 20 17.90 -8.94 11.10
C MET A 20 17.56 -8.46 9.69
N LYS A 21 18.45 -7.65 9.09
CA LYS A 21 18.26 -7.13 7.73
C LYS A 21 18.10 -8.29 6.73
N PRO A 22 17.08 -8.24 5.86
CA PRO A 22 16.88 -9.27 4.83
C PRO A 22 18.02 -9.22 3.81
N LEU A 23 18.41 -10.41 3.36
CA LEU A 23 19.35 -10.61 2.26
C LEU A 23 18.63 -11.27 1.10
N TYR A 24 18.94 -10.79 -0.11
CA TYR A 24 18.28 -11.18 -1.33
C TYR A 24 19.25 -11.88 -2.29
N SER A 25 18.69 -12.65 -3.19
CA SER A 25 19.36 -13.02 -4.44
C SER A 25 18.77 -12.20 -5.58
N ILE A 26 19.60 -11.82 -6.54
CA ILE A 26 19.21 -10.99 -7.68
C ILE A 26 19.75 -11.57 -8.99
N SER A 27 18.91 -11.58 -10.03
CA SER A 27 19.30 -11.90 -11.40
C SER A 27 18.82 -10.79 -12.33
N ILE A 28 19.75 -10.19 -13.08
CA ILE A 28 19.50 -9.11 -14.01
C ILE A 28 19.63 -9.65 -15.43
N LEU A 29 18.58 -9.48 -16.22
CA LEU A 29 18.48 -9.92 -17.60
C LEU A 29 18.40 -8.71 -18.55
N GLY A 30 18.96 -8.87 -19.73
CA GLY A 30 18.66 -8.06 -20.92
C GLY A 30 18.13 -8.96 -22.04
N GLU A 31 17.93 -8.40 -23.24
CA GLU A 31 17.44 -9.16 -24.39
C GLU A 31 18.34 -10.37 -24.76
N GLY A 32 19.64 -10.26 -24.50
CA GLY A 32 20.64 -11.30 -24.76
C GLY A 32 20.80 -12.36 -23.66
N GLY A 33 20.01 -12.30 -22.59
CA GLY A 33 20.09 -13.22 -21.44
C GLY A 33 20.64 -12.58 -20.16
N VAL A 34 21.27 -13.38 -19.31
CA VAL A 34 21.76 -12.94 -17.99
C VAL A 34 22.92 -11.96 -18.14
N LEU A 35 22.77 -10.77 -17.56
CA LEU A 35 23.81 -9.73 -17.50
C LEU A 35 24.59 -9.78 -16.18
N PHE A 36 23.90 -10.09 -15.07
CA PHE A 36 24.51 -10.10 -13.74
C PHE A 36 23.69 -10.91 -12.75
N GLU A 37 24.39 -11.57 -11.82
CA GLU A 37 23.79 -12.32 -10.73
C GLU A 37 24.60 -12.17 -9.44
N ALA A 38 23.90 -12.13 -8.32
CA ALA A 38 24.49 -12.14 -7.00
C ALA A 38 23.54 -12.76 -5.96
N GLU A 39 24.12 -13.32 -4.92
CA GLU A 39 23.42 -13.75 -3.71
C GLU A 39 23.86 -12.90 -2.52
N GLU A 40 23.07 -12.92 -1.45
CA GLU A 40 23.39 -12.26 -0.17
C GLU A 40 23.56 -10.74 -0.29
N VAL A 41 22.77 -10.12 -1.16
CA VAL A 41 22.75 -8.66 -1.34
C VAL A 41 21.71 -8.03 -0.43
N THR A 42 22.01 -6.86 0.14
CA THR A 42 21.01 -6.07 0.85
C THR A 42 20.09 -5.35 -0.14
N PHE A 43 18.96 -4.81 0.34
CA PHE A 43 18.11 -4.00 -0.53
C PHE A 43 18.80 -2.71 -1.03
N ASP A 44 19.76 -2.17 -0.25
CA ASP A 44 20.56 -1.02 -0.69
C ASP A 44 21.45 -1.40 -1.89
N ASP A 45 22.09 -2.57 -1.84
CA ASP A 45 22.88 -3.12 -2.95
C ASP A 45 22.00 -3.36 -4.18
N VAL A 46 20.77 -3.87 -4.00
CA VAL A 46 19.80 -4.03 -5.09
C VAL A 46 19.55 -2.67 -5.76
N LEU A 47 19.26 -1.62 -5.01
CA LEU A 47 19.02 -0.28 -5.58
C LEU A 47 20.23 0.26 -6.35
N GLU A 48 21.45 0.00 -5.87
CA GLU A 48 22.67 0.36 -6.60
C GLU A 48 22.82 -0.41 -7.92
N LEU A 49 22.55 -1.71 -7.91
CA LEU A 49 22.58 -2.56 -9.09
C LEU A 49 21.52 -2.12 -10.12
N LEU A 50 20.30 -1.80 -9.68
CA LEU A 50 19.25 -1.31 -10.57
C LEU A 50 19.67 -0.02 -11.30
N ARG A 51 20.35 0.90 -10.61
CA ARG A 51 20.89 2.12 -11.24
C ARG A 51 22.06 1.81 -12.17
N LYS A 52 22.99 0.97 -11.73
CA LYS A 52 24.19 0.58 -12.50
C LYS A 52 23.84 -0.06 -13.83
N TYR A 53 22.81 -0.91 -13.85
CA TYR A 53 22.37 -1.62 -15.05
C TYR A 53 21.20 -0.93 -15.77
N ASP A 54 20.77 0.27 -15.37
CA ASP A 54 19.62 0.99 -15.95
C ASP A 54 18.36 0.10 -16.09
N VAL A 55 18.04 -0.61 -15.01
CA VAL A 55 16.95 -1.60 -14.98
C VAL A 55 15.59 -0.91 -15.10
N ASN A 56 14.72 -1.45 -15.94
CA ASN A 56 13.37 -0.93 -16.18
C ASN A 56 12.31 -1.61 -15.30
N ILE A 57 12.55 -2.84 -14.89
CA ILE A 57 11.61 -3.64 -14.10
C ILE A 57 12.36 -4.35 -12.97
N LEU A 58 11.96 -4.12 -11.73
CA LEU A 58 12.25 -4.98 -10.59
C LEU A 58 11.05 -5.92 -10.39
N ALA A 59 11.29 -7.22 -10.39
CA ALA A 59 10.29 -8.26 -10.28
C ALA A 59 10.48 -9.11 -9.03
N THR A 60 9.38 -9.54 -8.44
CA THR A 60 9.33 -10.45 -7.28
C THR A 60 8.11 -11.37 -7.42
N ASP A 61 8.12 -12.52 -6.75
CA ASP A 61 6.94 -13.36 -6.60
C ASP A 61 6.01 -12.88 -5.48
N ASN A 62 6.54 -12.12 -4.50
CA ASN A 62 5.79 -11.55 -3.39
C ASN A 62 6.38 -10.20 -2.96
N ILE A 63 5.63 -9.12 -3.17
CA ILE A 63 6.02 -7.75 -2.80
C ILE A 63 6.33 -7.59 -1.30
N PHE A 64 5.76 -8.44 -0.44
CA PHE A 64 6.00 -8.38 1.00
C PHE A 64 7.35 -8.98 1.44
N GLU A 65 8.13 -9.54 0.52
CA GLU A 65 9.53 -9.86 0.77
C GLU A 65 10.44 -8.65 0.70
N ILE A 66 9.97 -7.58 0.07
CA ILE A 66 10.68 -6.31 -0.07
C ILE A 66 10.17 -5.29 0.95
N ALA A 67 8.85 -5.28 1.18
CA ALA A 67 8.17 -4.33 2.06
C ALA A 67 7.43 -5.05 3.20
N SER A 68 7.48 -4.52 4.41
CA SER A 68 6.75 -5.13 5.54
C SER A 68 5.22 -5.01 5.43
N ASP A 69 4.77 -3.92 4.81
CA ASP A 69 3.38 -3.47 4.71
C ASP A 69 3.20 -2.46 3.56
N SER A 70 1.98 -1.92 3.41
CA SER A 70 1.60 -0.95 2.39
C SER A 70 2.36 0.38 2.48
N SER A 71 2.66 0.85 3.69
CA SER A 71 3.40 2.10 3.92
C SER A 71 4.86 1.94 3.55
N ASP A 72 5.47 0.80 3.90
CA ASP A 72 6.84 0.49 3.53
C ASP A 72 6.97 0.26 2.02
N LEU A 73 5.98 -0.34 1.37
CA LEU A 73 5.94 -0.50 -0.09
C LEU A 73 6.02 0.85 -0.81
N ARG A 74 5.34 1.88 -0.29
CA ARG A 74 5.43 3.25 -0.81
C ARG A 74 6.86 3.80 -0.71
N ARG A 75 7.53 3.59 0.44
CA ARG A 75 8.92 4.03 0.65
C ARG A 75 9.89 3.28 -0.26
N VAL A 76 9.69 1.98 -0.45
CA VAL A 76 10.45 1.16 -1.40
C VAL A 76 10.33 1.73 -2.81
N MET A 77 9.10 2.00 -3.27
CA MET A 77 8.85 2.55 -4.61
C MET A 77 9.47 3.94 -4.81
N GLU A 78 9.44 4.81 -3.80
CA GLU A 78 10.09 6.14 -3.84
C GLU A 78 11.62 6.06 -4.01
N ARG A 79 12.25 4.94 -3.64
CA ARG A 79 13.70 4.73 -3.71
C ARG A 79 14.16 4.08 -5.02
N LEU A 80 13.23 3.47 -5.77
CA LEU A 80 13.53 2.86 -7.06
C LEU A 80 14.03 3.91 -8.06
N PRO A 81 14.85 3.50 -9.06
CA PRO A 81 15.19 4.39 -10.16
C PRO A 81 13.91 4.95 -10.83
N PRO A 82 13.88 6.23 -11.30
CA PRO A 82 12.64 6.89 -11.75
C PRO A 82 11.86 6.19 -12.86
N LYS A 83 12.52 5.33 -13.66
CA LYS A 83 11.90 4.56 -14.75
C LYS A 83 11.62 3.11 -14.38
N CYS A 84 12.07 2.67 -13.20
CA CYS A 84 11.99 1.28 -12.77
C CYS A 84 10.64 1.01 -12.12
N LYS A 85 9.93 0.01 -12.63
CA LYS A 85 8.64 -0.46 -12.10
C LYS A 85 8.84 -1.66 -11.19
N LEU A 86 8.01 -1.80 -10.16
CA LEU A 86 7.93 -3.01 -9.35
C LEU A 86 6.82 -3.92 -9.88
N ILE A 87 7.13 -5.17 -10.22
CA ILE A 87 6.18 -6.15 -10.78
C ILE A 87 6.09 -7.38 -9.87
N GLN A 88 4.86 -7.82 -9.56
CA GLN A 88 4.61 -9.12 -8.95
C GLN A 88 4.23 -10.15 -10.01
N VAL A 89 5.05 -11.17 -10.21
CA VAL A 89 4.85 -12.15 -11.31
C VAL A 89 3.75 -13.18 -11.02
N THR A 90 3.36 -13.35 -9.76
CA THR A 90 2.35 -14.30 -9.30
C THR A 90 0.91 -13.79 -9.43
N GLY A 91 0.71 -12.56 -9.92
CA GLY A 91 -0.59 -11.95 -10.13
C GLY A 91 -0.94 -10.85 -9.11
N SER A 92 -2.19 -10.41 -9.13
CA SER A 92 -2.69 -9.36 -8.22
C SER A 92 -3.06 -9.90 -6.84
N PRO A 93 -3.19 -9.05 -5.80
CA PRO A 93 -3.63 -9.48 -4.47
C PRO A 93 -4.95 -10.27 -4.46
N ASN A 94 -5.85 -10.02 -5.43
CA ASN A 94 -7.15 -10.69 -5.54
C ASN A 94 -7.11 -12.02 -6.32
N GLY A 95 -5.93 -12.43 -6.81
CA GLY A 95 -5.78 -13.60 -7.69
C GLY A 95 -4.34 -14.10 -7.75
N ILE A 96 -3.69 -14.24 -6.60
CA ILE A 96 -2.32 -14.76 -6.50
C ILE A 96 -2.31 -16.24 -6.90
N ARG A 97 -1.34 -16.59 -7.74
CA ARG A 97 -1.09 -17.96 -8.22
C ARG A 97 0.27 -18.44 -7.72
N PRO A 98 0.45 -19.75 -7.46
CA PRO A 98 1.75 -20.28 -7.10
C PRO A 98 2.80 -20.00 -8.18
N LEU A 99 3.99 -19.52 -7.80
CA LEU A 99 5.09 -19.24 -8.75
C LEU A 99 5.40 -20.45 -9.63
N SER A 100 5.35 -21.67 -9.08
CA SER A 100 5.54 -22.92 -9.82
C SER A 100 4.52 -23.14 -10.93
N SER A 101 3.26 -22.72 -10.74
CA SER A 101 2.22 -22.79 -11.76
C SER A 101 2.50 -21.78 -12.88
N VAL A 102 2.88 -20.56 -12.53
CA VAL A 102 3.17 -19.48 -13.49
C VAL A 102 4.42 -19.83 -14.31
N ALA A 103 5.48 -20.31 -13.65
CA ALA A 103 6.71 -20.77 -14.31
C ALA A 103 6.44 -21.92 -15.28
N LYS A 104 5.68 -22.93 -14.87
CA LYS A 104 5.33 -24.07 -15.72
C LYS A 104 4.56 -23.65 -16.97
N GLU A 105 3.60 -22.74 -16.84
CA GLU A 105 2.83 -22.21 -17.98
C GLU A 105 3.70 -21.41 -18.95
N ALA A 106 4.74 -20.74 -18.45
CA ALA A 106 5.72 -20.03 -19.26
C ALA A 106 6.81 -20.96 -19.85
N GLY A 107 6.77 -22.27 -19.59
CA GLY A 107 7.78 -23.22 -20.04
C GLY A 107 9.12 -23.14 -19.29
N LEU A 108 9.12 -22.52 -18.10
CA LEU A 108 10.29 -22.39 -17.23
C LEU A 108 10.37 -23.56 -16.23
N PRO A 109 11.58 -23.85 -15.70
CA PRO A 109 11.73 -24.83 -14.64
C PRO A 109 10.94 -24.44 -13.39
N SER A 110 10.57 -25.45 -12.59
CA SER A 110 9.95 -25.20 -11.29
C SER A 110 10.93 -24.47 -10.36
N PRO A 111 10.49 -23.44 -9.62
CA PRO A 111 11.31 -22.80 -8.60
C PRO A 111 11.61 -23.79 -7.46
N SER A 112 12.76 -23.61 -6.83
CA SER A 112 13.17 -24.40 -5.66
C SER A 112 13.49 -23.48 -4.49
N HIS A 113 12.91 -23.76 -3.32
CA HIS A 113 13.22 -23.03 -2.09
C HIS A 113 14.70 -23.16 -1.67
N SER A 114 15.41 -24.19 -2.14
CA SER A 114 16.83 -24.37 -1.87
C SER A 114 17.74 -23.60 -2.84
N ASP A 115 17.16 -22.91 -3.84
CA ASP A 115 17.89 -22.15 -4.86
C ASP A 115 17.26 -20.76 -5.06
N PRO A 116 17.48 -19.82 -4.12
CA PRO A 116 16.96 -18.46 -4.22
C PRO A 116 17.44 -17.72 -5.48
N LEU A 117 18.68 -17.96 -5.92
CA LEU A 117 19.19 -17.36 -7.15
C LEU A 117 18.46 -17.89 -8.40
N GLY A 118 18.21 -19.19 -8.46
CA GLY A 118 17.38 -19.80 -9.50
C GLY A 118 15.96 -19.23 -9.50
N THR A 119 15.36 -19.03 -8.33
CA THR A 119 14.05 -18.40 -8.17
C THR A 119 14.05 -16.95 -8.67
N ALA A 120 15.04 -16.15 -8.27
CA ALA A 120 15.23 -14.78 -8.75
C ALA A 120 15.36 -14.73 -10.30
N ARG A 121 16.10 -15.68 -10.89
CA ARG A 121 16.21 -15.82 -12.36
C ARG A 121 14.87 -16.17 -13.02
N ILE A 122 14.09 -17.09 -12.44
CA ILE A 122 12.76 -17.44 -12.96
C ILE A 122 11.83 -16.22 -12.92
N VAL A 123 11.81 -15.50 -11.80
CA VAL A 123 11.03 -14.26 -11.64
C VAL A 123 11.41 -13.22 -12.69
N ALA A 124 12.72 -13.02 -12.91
CA ALA A 124 13.21 -12.10 -13.93
C ALA A 124 12.75 -12.51 -15.34
N ASN A 125 12.81 -13.81 -15.68
CA ASN A 125 12.35 -14.31 -16.97
C ASN A 125 10.85 -14.13 -17.17
N LEU A 126 10.03 -14.38 -16.15
CA LEU A 126 8.59 -14.16 -16.22
C LEU A 126 8.26 -12.69 -16.52
N ALA A 127 8.90 -11.76 -15.82
CA ALA A 127 8.69 -10.34 -16.07
C ALA A 127 9.22 -9.90 -17.46
N MET A 128 10.31 -10.49 -17.95
CA MET A 128 10.80 -10.28 -19.33
C MET A 128 9.79 -10.76 -20.39
N LEU A 129 9.03 -11.82 -20.10
CA LEU A 129 7.90 -12.29 -20.92
C LEU A 129 6.64 -11.41 -20.79
N GLY A 130 6.68 -10.34 -20.00
CA GLY A 130 5.53 -9.48 -19.73
C GLY A 130 4.52 -10.08 -18.75
N ILE A 131 4.90 -11.12 -18.00
CA ILE A 131 4.04 -11.76 -17.01
C ILE A 131 4.18 -11.04 -15.68
N GLY A 132 3.04 -10.64 -15.11
CA GLY A 132 2.95 -10.07 -13.78
C GLY A 132 1.99 -8.89 -13.71
N THR A 133 1.84 -8.33 -12.52
CA THR A 133 1.04 -7.14 -12.26
C THR A 133 1.93 -6.07 -11.63
N GLU A 134 1.81 -4.82 -12.10
CA GLU A 134 2.53 -3.70 -11.51
C GLU A 134 2.05 -3.48 -10.08
N ALA A 135 2.99 -3.49 -9.14
CA ALA A 135 2.75 -3.13 -7.75
C ALA A 135 2.55 -1.62 -7.70
N ILE A 136 1.30 -1.19 -7.58
CA ILE A 136 0.97 0.21 -7.37
C ILE A 136 0.78 0.39 -5.87
N ALA A 137 1.63 1.18 -5.21
CA ALA A 137 1.48 1.56 -3.79
C ALA A 137 0.26 2.47 -3.49
N MET A 138 -0.75 2.46 -4.36
CA MET A 138 -2.09 2.94 -4.03
C MET A 138 -2.85 1.78 -3.39
N TYR A 139 -2.52 1.48 -2.13
CA TYR A 139 -3.60 0.98 -1.28
C TYR A 139 -4.62 2.11 -1.22
N PRO A 140 -5.87 1.88 -1.64
CA PRO A 140 -6.80 2.98 -1.69
C PRO A 140 -7.06 3.45 -0.26
N GLU A 141 -6.86 4.75 -0.02
CA GLU A 141 -7.06 5.35 1.29
C GLU A 141 -8.19 6.37 1.22
N THR A 142 -9.15 6.21 2.11
CA THR A 142 -10.27 7.12 2.26
C THR A 142 -10.19 7.83 3.58
N ARG A 143 -10.17 9.17 3.51
CA ARG A 143 -10.27 10.05 4.66
C ARG A 143 -11.74 10.28 4.99
N ILE A 144 -12.13 9.94 6.21
CA ILE A 144 -13.42 10.30 6.79
C ILE A 144 -13.21 11.42 7.80
N LEU A 145 -13.68 12.62 7.49
CA LEU A 145 -13.60 13.76 8.39
C LEU A 145 -14.97 14.05 9.01
N VAL A 146 -15.05 13.91 10.33
CA VAL A 146 -16.21 14.34 11.13
C VAL A 146 -15.87 15.67 11.80
N THR A 147 -16.57 16.73 11.41
CA THR A 147 -16.32 18.07 11.93
C THR A 147 -17.59 18.88 12.04
N ARG A 148 -17.58 19.95 12.84
CA ARG A 148 -18.73 20.84 13.00
C ARG A 148 -19.15 21.48 11.66
N ASN A 149 -20.45 21.60 11.43
CA ASN A 149 -20.97 22.32 10.27
C ASN A 149 -20.72 23.84 10.41
N ARG A 150 -20.22 24.49 9.35
CA ARG A 150 -19.79 25.92 9.41
C ARG A 150 -20.98 26.88 9.44
N SER A 151 -22.16 26.46 8.99
CA SER A 151 -23.37 27.29 8.82
C SER A 151 -24.14 27.58 10.12
N VAL A 152 -23.84 26.91 11.24
CA VAL A 152 -24.65 27.02 12.46
C VAL A 152 -23.97 27.90 13.51
N LYS A 153 -24.15 29.23 13.45
CA LYS A 153 -23.72 30.17 14.51
C LYS A 153 -24.92 30.58 15.37
N GLN A 154 -24.87 30.30 16.67
CA GLN A 154 -25.75 30.90 17.67
C GLN A 154 -24.91 31.83 18.56
N GLY A 155 -25.33 33.09 18.70
CA GLY A 155 -24.83 34.01 19.71
C GLY A 155 -25.71 34.00 20.97
N GLY A 156 -25.13 34.38 22.12
CA GLY A 156 -25.85 34.51 23.40
C GLY A 156 -25.52 33.44 24.45
N SER A 157 -26.20 33.50 25.59
CA SER A 157 -25.99 32.66 26.79
C SER A 157 -26.23 31.15 26.58
N GLY A 158 -26.87 30.75 25.47
CA GLY A 158 -27.05 29.34 25.07
C GLY A 158 -25.91 28.75 24.22
N SER A 159 -24.94 29.56 23.78
CA SER A 159 -23.92 29.14 22.79
C SER A 159 -22.98 28.03 23.31
N ASP A 160 -22.67 28.03 24.60
CA ASP A 160 -21.82 27.02 25.23
C ASP A 160 -22.52 25.67 25.35
N ARG A 161 -23.81 25.67 25.74
CA ARG A 161 -24.62 24.44 25.80
C ARG A 161 -24.76 23.85 24.41
N TRP A 162 -25.05 24.69 23.42
CA TRP A 162 -25.14 24.27 22.03
C TRP A 162 -23.82 23.72 21.49
N ARG A 163 -22.69 24.40 21.75
CA ARG A 163 -21.36 23.93 21.36
C ARG A 163 -21.06 22.55 21.95
N ARG A 164 -21.27 22.36 23.26
CA ARG A 164 -21.06 21.06 23.91
C ARG A 164 -21.97 19.97 23.34
N SER A 165 -23.21 20.31 22.98
CA SER A 165 -24.11 19.36 22.31
C SER A 165 -23.54 18.88 20.99
N ILE A 166 -22.97 19.77 20.17
CA ILE A 166 -22.32 19.38 18.90
C ILE A 166 -21.09 18.52 19.17
N GLU A 167 -20.25 18.89 20.14
CA GLU A 167 -19.05 18.13 20.51
C GLU A 167 -19.39 16.69 20.94
N ALA A 168 -20.49 16.53 21.69
CA ALA A 168 -21.01 15.22 22.07
C ALA A 168 -21.55 14.43 20.87
N SER A 169 -22.25 15.11 19.94
CA SER A 169 -22.71 14.47 18.70
C SER A 169 -21.56 13.98 17.82
N ILE A 170 -20.46 14.74 17.70
CA ILE A 170 -19.27 14.32 16.94
C ILE A 170 -18.63 13.08 17.59
N LEU A 171 -18.53 13.05 18.92
CA LEU A 171 -18.03 11.87 19.64
C LEU A 171 -18.91 10.63 19.39
N SER A 172 -20.22 10.78 19.53
CA SER A 172 -21.18 9.70 19.27
C SER A 172 -21.06 9.17 17.85
N GLU A 173 -20.93 10.07 16.87
CA GLU A 173 -20.81 9.69 15.47
C GLU A 173 -19.47 9.03 15.14
N ALA A 174 -18.37 9.51 15.73
CA ALA A 174 -17.06 8.87 15.60
C ALA A 174 -17.10 7.42 16.14
N ASN A 175 -17.73 7.19 17.30
CA ASN A 175 -17.88 5.84 17.84
C ASN A 175 -18.75 4.94 16.93
N ARG A 176 -19.80 5.50 16.33
CA ARG A 176 -20.64 4.79 15.35
C ARG A 176 -19.83 4.39 14.12
N ILE A 177 -19.06 5.32 13.56
CA ILE A 177 -18.21 5.08 12.38
C ILE A 177 -17.17 3.98 12.69
N ALA A 178 -16.46 4.08 13.82
CA ALA A 178 -15.52 3.06 14.26
C ALA A 178 -16.17 1.67 14.31
N THR A 179 -17.34 1.56 14.94
CA THR A 179 -18.10 0.30 15.03
C THR A 179 -18.48 -0.26 13.66
N GLU A 180 -18.90 0.58 12.73
CA GLU A 180 -19.30 0.13 11.39
C GLU A 180 -18.08 -0.27 10.53
N LEU A 181 -16.95 0.42 10.67
CA LEU A 181 -15.69 0.02 10.04
C LEU A 181 -15.18 -1.32 10.59
N ASP A 182 -15.23 -1.52 11.91
CA ASP A 182 -14.85 -2.78 12.56
C ASP A 182 -15.72 -3.95 12.08
N LYS A 183 -17.05 -3.75 12.00
CA LYS A 183 -17.99 -4.76 11.47
C LYS A 183 -17.74 -5.11 10.01
N ALA A 184 -17.32 -4.13 9.22
CA ALA A 184 -16.97 -4.30 7.81
C ALA A 184 -15.54 -4.84 7.62
N ASN A 185 -14.79 -5.07 8.71
CA ASN A 185 -13.39 -5.49 8.70
C ASN A 185 -12.50 -4.56 7.86
N LEU A 186 -12.71 -3.24 8.02
CA LEU A 186 -11.93 -2.19 7.38
C LEU A 186 -10.97 -1.58 8.40
N ASP A 187 -9.67 -1.74 8.17
CA ASP A 187 -8.64 -1.17 9.05
C ASP A 187 -8.57 0.35 8.90
N TYR A 188 -8.34 1.04 10.03
CA TYR A 188 -8.21 2.49 10.06
C TYR A 188 -7.33 2.99 11.20
N ASP A 189 -6.77 4.18 11.00
CA ASP A 189 -6.24 5.03 12.07
C ASP A 189 -7.25 6.13 12.42
N LEU A 190 -7.37 6.43 13.71
CA LEU A 190 -8.27 7.47 14.22
C LEU A 190 -7.50 8.59 14.94
N TYR A 191 -7.60 9.80 14.39
CA TYR A 191 -7.09 11.04 14.99
C TYR A 191 -8.24 11.87 15.54
N VAL A 192 -8.16 12.24 16.81
CA VAL A 192 -9.22 13.01 17.47
C VAL A 192 -8.69 14.30 18.07
N GLU A 193 -9.52 15.33 18.02
CA GLU A 193 -9.30 16.55 18.76
C GLU A 193 -10.36 16.67 19.86
N ARG A 194 -9.93 16.57 21.12
CA ARG A 194 -10.82 16.60 22.29
C ARG A 194 -11.28 18.02 22.62
N ALA A 195 -12.50 18.13 23.14
CA ALA A 195 -13.07 19.36 23.65
C ALA A 195 -13.89 19.09 24.92
N SER A 196 -14.32 20.16 25.60
CA SER A 196 -14.98 20.06 26.91
C SER A 196 -16.28 19.24 26.90
N GLY A 197 -16.99 19.17 25.78
CA GLY A 197 -18.24 18.43 25.61
C GLY A 197 -18.11 17.15 24.79
N GLY A 198 -16.89 16.74 24.41
CA GLY A 198 -16.68 15.56 23.55
C GLY A 198 -15.52 15.76 22.58
N LEU A 199 -15.80 15.70 21.27
CA LEU A 199 -14.80 15.90 20.23
C LEU A 199 -15.10 17.17 19.42
N ARG A 200 -14.07 17.97 19.17
CA ARG A 200 -14.12 19.07 18.21
C ARG A 200 -14.08 18.56 16.76
N ARG A 201 -13.33 17.48 16.56
CA ARG A 201 -13.04 16.87 15.26
C ARG A 201 -12.62 15.41 15.46
N ALA A 202 -13.02 14.55 14.54
CA ALA A 202 -12.49 13.20 14.38
C ALA A 202 -12.13 12.97 12.92
N GLU A 203 -11.01 12.30 12.68
CA GLU A 203 -10.50 12.00 11.35
C GLU A 203 -10.07 10.54 11.32
N PHE A 204 -10.65 9.79 10.39
CA PHE A 204 -10.27 8.42 10.10
C PHE A 204 -9.46 8.39 8.81
N ILE A 205 -8.34 7.66 8.82
CA ILE A 205 -7.62 7.23 7.62
C ILE A 205 -7.95 5.76 7.45
N VAL A 206 -8.83 5.45 6.50
CA VAL A 206 -9.31 4.08 6.25
C VAL A 206 -8.53 3.51 5.08
N TYR A 207 -7.95 2.31 5.26
CA TYR A 207 -7.16 1.61 4.26
C TYR A 207 -8.05 0.86 3.25
N ALA A 208 -9.03 1.57 2.69
CA ALA A 208 -9.94 1.09 1.66
C ALA A 208 -10.36 2.19 0.69
N ASP A 209 -10.86 1.79 -0.48
CA ASP A 209 -11.33 2.74 -1.49
C ASP A 209 -12.63 3.45 -1.11
N LEU A 210 -12.86 4.58 -1.78
CA LEU A 210 -13.99 5.43 -1.48
C LEU A 210 -15.33 4.72 -1.75
N GLU A 211 -15.37 3.78 -2.69
CA GLU A 211 -16.58 3.04 -3.03
C GLU A 211 -16.93 2.02 -1.94
N ASP A 212 -15.94 1.29 -1.42
CA ASP A 212 -16.05 0.38 -0.30
C ASP A 212 -16.43 1.12 0.99
N VAL A 213 -15.76 2.23 1.30
CA VAL A 213 -16.13 3.06 2.45
C VAL A 213 -17.55 3.62 2.31
N ARG A 214 -18.00 3.99 1.09
CA ARG A 214 -19.37 4.48 0.84
C ARG A 214 -20.45 3.41 1.01
N LYS A 215 -20.12 2.12 0.97
CA LYS A 215 -21.07 1.05 1.28
C LYS A 215 -21.42 1.03 2.76
N VAL A 216 -20.47 1.43 3.61
CA VAL A 216 -20.58 1.37 5.08
C VAL A 216 -20.94 2.73 5.68
N ILE A 217 -20.27 3.80 5.23
CA ILE A 217 -20.41 5.16 5.76
C ILE A 217 -21.01 6.08 4.71
N LYS A 218 -22.05 6.83 5.11
CA LYS A 218 -22.66 7.87 4.28
C LYS A 218 -22.24 9.25 4.77
N GLU A 219 -22.10 10.18 3.82
CA GLU A 219 -21.97 11.60 4.15
C GLU A 219 -23.24 12.08 4.87
N SER A 220 -23.05 13.03 5.79
CA SER A 220 -24.15 13.62 6.55
C SER A 220 -25.01 14.51 5.67
N SER A 221 -26.30 14.60 5.97
CA SER A 221 -27.18 15.59 5.32
C SER A 221 -26.73 17.04 5.59
N GLU A 222 -27.10 17.97 4.71
CA GLU A 222 -26.77 19.39 4.85
C GLU A 222 -27.32 20.03 6.15
N TRP A 223 -28.41 19.46 6.67
CA TRP A 223 -29.10 19.92 7.87
C TRP A 223 -28.50 19.38 9.18
N SER A 224 -27.50 18.50 9.10
CA SER A 224 -26.84 17.97 10.28
C SER A 224 -25.99 19.04 11.00
N PRO A 225 -25.97 19.06 12.35
CA PRO A 225 -25.13 19.98 13.12
C PRO A 225 -23.62 19.73 12.93
N PHE A 226 -23.25 18.56 12.40
CA PHE A 226 -21.90 18.19 12.00
C PHE A 226 -21.88 17.74 10.53
N ARG A 227 -20.70 17.70 9.94
CA ARG A 227 -20.46 17.18 8.60
C ARG A 227 -19.55 15.97 8.64
N ILE A 228 -19.92 14.95 7.87
CA ILE A 228 -19.08 13.80 7.50
C ILE A 228 -18.64 14.05 6.07
N ILE A 229 -17.34 14.20 5.84
CA ILE A 229 -16.75 14.42 4.53
C ILE A 229 -15.92 13.19 4.18
N LEU A 230 -16.22 12.56 3.06
CA LEU A 230 -15.43 11.47 2.50
C LEU A 230 -14.57 12.02 1.36
N SER A 231 -13.27 11.73 1.41
CA SER A 231 -12.34 12.16 0.37
C SER A 231 -11.23 11.13 0.21
N HIS A 232 -10.67 11.02 -0.99
CA HIS A 232 -9.42 10.27 -1.14
C HIS A 232 -8.32 10.97 -0.33
N SER A 233 -7.50 10.21 0.41
CA SER A 233 -6.46 10.80 1.28
C SER A 233 -5.48 11.70 0.50
N TRP A 234 -5.22 11.38 -0.78
CA TRP A 234 -4.38 12.14 -1.71
C TRP A 234 -4.99 13.46 -2.21
N LYS A 235 -6.29 13.69 -2.03
CA LYS A 235 -6.98 14.94 -2.41
C LYS A 235 -7.23 15.80 -1.17
N SER A 236 -6.16 16.22 -0.51
CA SER A 236 -6.18 17.49 0.22
C SER A 236 -5.09 18.37 -0.36
N LYS A 237 -5.54 19.53 -0.87
CA LYS A 237 -4.71 20.70 -1.19
C LYS A 237 -3.71 21.03 -0.09
#